data_AF-A0A073CJU9-F1
#
_entry.id   AF-A0A073CJU9-F1
#
_cell.length_a   1.000
_cell.length_b   1.000
_cell.length_c   1.000
_cell.angle_alpha   90.00
_cell.angle_beta   90.00
_cell.angle_gamma   90.00
#
_symmetry.space_group_name_H-M   'P 1'
#
loop_
_entity.id
_entity.type
_entity.pdbx_description
1 polymer ?
#
loop_
_entity_poly.entity_id
_entity_poly.type
_entity_poly.pdbx_seq_one_letter_code
_entity_poly.pdbx_strand_id
1 'polypeptide(L)'
;MLGDRMINCLYDILETLILARYSAEKLSYLESLNSQLDILRYQTRMLLDFQLISLDRYEFAGQQINDIGTDLGGWIKHQQNRKKKP
;
A
#
# COMPACT_ATOMS: atom_id res chain seq x y z
N MET A 1 -4.09 -9.03 -17.70
CA MET A 1 -5.31 -9.39 -16.94
C MET A 1 -5.32 -8.62 -15.60
N LEU A 2 -6.39 -8.70 -14.78
CA LEU A 2 -6.46 -8.02 -13.47
C LEU A 2 -5.33 -8.47 -12.51
N GLY A 3 -5.04 -9.77 -12.48
CA GLY A 3 -3.93 -10.32 -11.70
C GLY A 3 -2.59 -9.68 -12.01
N ASP A 4 -2.25 -9.51 -13.31
CA ASP A 4 -1.00 -8.85 -13.70
C ASP A 4 -0.91 -7.41 -13.20
N ARG A 5 -2.04 -6.67 -13.22
CA ARG A 5 -2.07 -5.29 -12.70
C ARG A 5 -1.87 -5.26 -11.19
N MET A 6 -2.42 -6.21 -10.45
CA MET A 6 -2.22 -6.33 -9.02
C MET A 6 -0.77 -6.70 -8.68
N ILE A 7 -0.19 -7.64 -9.41
CA ILE A 7 1.22 -8.03 -9.25
C ILE A 7 2.14 -6.83 -9.48
N ASN A 8 1.94 -6.08 -10.57
CA ASN A 8 2.72 -4.88 -10.84
C ASN A 8 2.55 -3.84 -9.73
N CYS A 9 1.32 -3.58 -9.28
CA CYS A 9 1.07 -2.65 -8.17
C CYS A 9 1.80 -3.08 -6.87
N LEU A 10 1.81 -4.38 -6.55
CA LEU A 10 2.55 -4.90 -5.39
C LEU A 10 4.07 -4.72 -5.54
N TYR A 11 4.62 -4.93 -6.74
CA TYR A 11 6.03 -4.65 -7.01
C TYR A 11 6.36 -3.15 -6.92
N ASP A 12 5.50 -2.28 -7.44
CA ASP A 12 5.66 -0.83 -7.35
C ASP A 12 5.65 -0.36 -5.89
N ILE A 13 4.77 -0.92 -5.06
CA ILE A 13 4.71 -0.66 -3.61
C ILE A 13 6.03 -1.08 -2.95
N LEU A 14 6.49 -2.31 -3.23
CA LEU A 14 7.74 -2.84 -2.68
C LEU A 14 8.94 -1.97 -3.08
N GLU A 15 9.07 -1.63 -4.36
CA GLU A 15 10.16 -0.80 -4.87
C GLU A 15 10.13 0.59 -4.23
N THR A 16 8.96 1.21 -4.15
CA THR A 16 8.78 2.54 -3.54
C THR A 16 9.13 2.52 -2.04
N LEU A 17 8.80 1.46 -1.31
CA LEU A 17 9.21 1.28 0.09
C LEU A 17 10.73 1.15 0.24
N ILE A 18 11.38 0.42 -0.67
CA ILE A 18 12.84 0.29 -0.70
C ILE A 18 13.49 1.66 -0.98
N LEU A 19 12.98 2.42 -1.95
CA LEU A 19 13.46 3.77 -2.26
C LEU A 19 13.27 4.71 -1.06
N ALA A 20 12.09 4.69 -0.43
CA ALA A 20 11.80 5.47 0.77
C ALA A 20 12.77 5.16 1.92
N ARG A 21 13.18 3.89 2.08
CA ARG A 21 14.13 3.49 3.14
C ARG A 21 15.47 4.21 3.03
N TYR A 22 15.98 4.39 1.81
CA TYR A 22 17.30 4.96 1.55
C TYR A 22 17.28 6.45 1.18
N SER A 23 16.10 7.01 0.88
CA SER A 23 15.95 8.44 0.56
C SER A 23 16.19 9.36 1.78
N ALA A 24 16.75 10.54 1.52
CA ALA A 24 16.75 11.65 2.49
C ALA A 24 15.34 12.27 2.62
N GLU A 25 14.61 12.35 1.51
CA GLU A 25 13.23 12.84 1.44
C GLU A 25 12.26 11.66 1.41
N LYS A 26 12.10 10.98 2.55
CA LYS A 26 11.25 9.78 2.64
C LYS A 26 9.76 10.07 2.45
N LEU A 27 9.33 11.26 2.88
CA LEU A 27 7.91 11.59 3.00
C LEU A 27 7.18 11.57 1.66
N SER A 28 7.80 12.05 0.58
CA SER A 28 7.20 12.06 -0.75
C SER A 28 6.92 10.64 -1.28
N TYR A 29 7.86 9.72 -1.08
CA TYR A 29 7.68 8.30 -1.43
C TYR A 29 6.60 7.64 -0.55
N LEU A 30 6.58 7.93 0.74
CA LEU A 30 5.60 7.31 1.64
C LEU A 30 4.18 7.83 1.38
N GLU A 31 4.01 9.11 1.07
CA GLU A 31 2.70 9.69 0.75
C GLU A 31 2.14 9.16 -0.57
N SER A 32 3.00 8.89 -1.57
CA SER A 32 2.56 8.32 -2.86
C SER A 32 2.05 6.87 -2.72
N LEU A 33 2.51 6.11 -1.73
CA LEU A 33 2.07 4.74 -1.48
C LEU A 33 0.58 4.65 -1.05
N ASN A 34 0.01 5.71 -0.49
CA ASN A 34 -1.40 5.68 -0.06
C ASN A 34 -2.35 5.41 -1.23
N SER A 35 -2.13 6.08 -2.36
CA SER A 35 -2.97 5.89 -3.55
C SER A 35 -2.81 4.49 -4.15
N GLN A 36 -1.60 3.92 -4.09
CA GLN A 36 -1.35 2.54 -4.54
C GLN A 36 -2.08 1.51 -3.66
N LEU A 37 -2.07 1.69 -2.34
CA LEU A 37 -2.83 0.81 -1.43
C LEU A 37 -4.33 0.92 -1.69
N ASP A 38 -4.86 2.11 -1.95
CA ASP A 38 -6.28 2.27 -2.31
C ASP A 38 -6.61 1.56 -3.62
N ILE A 39 -5.77 1.70 -4.65
CA ILE A 39 -5.92 0.96 -5.91
C ILE A 39 -5.95 -0.54 -5.64
N LEU A 40 -5.04 -1.06 -4.81
CA LEU A 40 -4.99 -2.48 -4.46
C LEU A 40 -6.25 -2.94 -3.70
N ARG A 41 -6.82 -2.12 -2.81
CA ARG A 41 -8.11 -2.41 -2.12
C ARG A 41 -9.24 -2.57 -3.12
N TYR A 42 -9.37 -1.64 -4.08
CA TYR A 42 -10.40 -1.72 -5.11
C TYR A 42 -10.18 -2.90 -6.07
N GLN A 43 -8.93 -3.19 -6.45
CA GLN A 43 -8.62 -4.36 -7.26
C GLN A 43 -8.96 -5.67 -6.53
N THR A 44 -8.70 -5.74 -5.23
CA THR A 44 -9.06 -6.89 -4.38
C THR A 44 -10.57 -7.06 -4.28
N ARG A 45 -11.33 -5.96 -4.21
CA ARG A 45 -12.81 -6.00 -4.30
C ARG A 45 -13.28 -6.52 -5.65
N MET A 46 -12.65 -6.08 -6.75
CA MET A 46 -12.99 -6.59 -8.08
C MET A 46 -12.77 -8.10 -8.21
N LEU A 47 -11.76 -8.67 -7.54
CA LEU A 47 -11.60 -10.13 -7.51
C LEU A 47 -12.82 -10.85 -6.92
N LEU A 48 -13.40 -10.29 -5.85
CA LEU A 48 -14.63 -10.81 -5.24
C LEU A 48 -15.84 -10.60 -6.16
N ASP A 49 -16.00 -9.40 -6.72
CA ASP A 49 -17.11 -9.06 -7.61
C ASP A 49 -17.12 -9.95 -8.87
N PHE A 50 -15.94 -10.37 -9.34
CA PHE A 50 -15.77 -11.31 -10.45
C PHE A 50 -15.77 -12.78 -10.04
N GLN A 51 -16.03 -13.08 -8.76
CA GLN A 51 -16.04 -14.45 -8.21
C GLN A 51 -14.72 -15.22 -8.42
N LEU A 52 -13.60 -14.50 -8.52
CA LEU A 52 -12.27 -15.08 -8.69
C LEU A 52 -11.66 -15.55 -7.34
N ILE A 53 -12.19 -15.04 -6.22
CA ILE A 53 -11.82 -15.44 -4.86
C ILE A 53 -13.08 -15.57 -3.99
N SER A 54 -12.99 -16.35 -2.92
CA SER A 54 -14.03 -16.44 -1.89
C SER A 54 -14.07 -15.20 -0.99
N LEU A 55 -15.18 -15.00 -0.28
CA LEU A 55 -15.33 -13.93 0.70
C LEU A 55 -14.24 -13.99 1.79
N ASP A 56 -13.97 -15.18 2.35
CA ASP A 56 -12.91 -15.34 3.37
C ASP A 56 -11.53 -14.90 2.88
N ARG A 57 -11.21 -15.16 1.60
CA ARG A 57 -9.95 -14.73 0.99
C ARG A 57 -9.92 -13.22 0.76
N TYR A 58 -11.06 -12.63 0.40
CA TYR A 58 -11.21 -11.18 0.28
C TYR A 58 -11.01 -10.50 1.64
N GLU A 59 -11.64 -11.01 2.70
CA GLU A 59 -11.51 -10.48 4.06
C GLU A 59 -10.06 -10.60 4.57
N PHE A 60 -9.43 -11.77 4.37
CA PHE A 60 -8.04 -11.97 4.74
C PHE A 60 -7.11 -10.99 4.00
N ALA A 61 -7.23 -10.88 2.67
CA ALA A 61 -6.44 -9.93 1.89
C ALA A 61 -6.71 -8.48 2.31
N GLY A 62 -7.97 -8.12 2.58
CA GLY A 62 -8.38 -6.82 3.08
C GLY A 62 -7.70 -6.45 4.40
N GLN A 63 -7.64 -7.40 5.35
CA GLN A 63 -6.93 -7.21 6.62
C GLN A 63 -5.44 -6.95 6.40
N GLN A 64 -4.78 -7.76 5.57
CA GLN A 64 -3.36 -7.57 5.27
C GLN A 64 -3.07 -6.19 4.64
N ILE A 65 -3.93 -5.72 3.72
CA ILE A 65 -3.78 -4.39 3.11
C ILE A 65 -4.05 -3.27 4.12
N ASN A 66 -4.96 -3.48 5.07
CA ASN A 66 -5.22 -2.54 6.17
C ASN A 66 -4.02 -2.43 7.12
N ASP A 67 -3.39 -3.54 7.47
CA ASP A 67 -2.23 -3.58 8.35
C ASP A 67 -1.04 -2.84 7.72
N ILE A 68 -0.79 -3.08 6.42
CA ILE A 68 0.22 -2.31 5.65
C ILE A 68 -0.09 -0.80 5.68
N GLY A 69 -1.36 -0.42 5.52
CA GLY A 69 -1.79 0.98 5.60
C GLY A 69 -1.55 1.61 6.98
N THR A 70 -1.77 0.84 8.05
CA THR A 70 -1.53 1.28 9.44
C THR A 70 -0.04 1.55 9.67
N ASP A 71 0.81 0.62 9.25
CA ASP A 71 2.27 0.76 9.37
C ASP A 71 2.79 1.94 8.55
N LEU A 72 2.30 2.10 7.32
CA LEU A 72 2.63 3.23 6.46
C LEU A 72 2.25 4.56 7.11
N GLY A 73 1.02 4.66 7.64
CA GLY A 73 0.55 5.86 8.33
C GLY A 73 1.39 6.22 9.56
N GLY A 74 1.81 5.20 10.33
CA GLY A 74 2.75 5.36 11.44
C GLY A 74 4.10 5.94 10.98
N TRP A 75 4.64 5.43 9.88
CA TRP A 75 5.91 5.90 9.33
C TRP A 75 5.82 7.33 8.78
N ILE A 76 4.75 7.66 8.05
CA ILE A 76 4.46 9.03 7.55
C ILE A 76 4.44 10.02 8.72
N LYS A 77 3.65 9.72 9.76
CA LYS A 77 3.53 10.57 10.95
C LYS A 77 4.89 10.78 11.63
N HIS A 78 5.70 9.73 11.71
CA HIS A 78 7.06 9.82 12.24
C HIS A 78 7.96 10.75 11.39
N GLN A 79 7.93 10.65 10.05
CA GLN A 79 8.72 11.54 9.18
C GLN A 79 8.25 13.00 9.26
N GLN A 80 6.94 13.24 9.28
CA GLN A 80 6.38 14.59 9.42
C GLN A 80 6.81 15.25 10.74
N ASN A 81 6.85 14.49 11.84
CA ASN A 81 7.32 15.00 13.13
C ASN A 81 8.82 15.32 13.13
N ARG A 82 9.64 14.55 12.40
CA ARG A 82 11.08 14.85 12.26
C ARG A 82 11.33 16.13 11.46
N LYS A 83 10.56 16.37 10.39
CA LYS A 83 10.68 17.58 9.57
C LYS A 83 10.25 18.86 10.32
N LYS A 84 9.37 18.72 11.32
CA LYS A 84 8.89 19.84 12.16
C LYS A 84 9.85 20.23 13.30
N LYS A 85 10.84 19.40 13.64
CA LYS A 85 11.85 19.77 14.65
C LYS A 85 12.82 20.80 14.05
N PRO A 86 13.10 21.91 14.75
CA PRO A 86 14.01 22.94 14.29
C PRO A 86 15.45 22.43 14.15
#